data_AF-A0A0W1GCM0-F1
#
_entry.id   AF-A0A0W1GCM0-F1
#
_cell.length_a   1.000
_cell.length_b   1.000
_cell.length_c   1.000
_cell.angle_alpha   90.00
_cell.angle_beta   90.00
_cell.angle_gamma   90.00
#
_symmetry.space_group_name_H-M   'P 1'
#
loop_
_entity.id
_entity.type
_entity.pdbx_description
1 polymer ?
#
loop_
_entity_poly.entity_id
_entity_poly.type
_entity_poly.pdbx_seq_one_letter_code
_entity_poly.pdbx_strand_id
1 'polypeptide(L)' 'MADNSKSMMGDTPRATKRPAHVKPPEGWTNDPVPAPEPLLEDKAEDQPGGRNPVRYGDWELKGLAIDF' A
#
# COMPACT_ATOMS: atom_id res chain seq x y z
N MET A 1 -28.68 16.79 4.16
CA MET A 1 -28.55 17.52 2.87
C MET A 1 -27.13 18.02 2.86
N ALA A 2 -26.25 17.38 2.08
CA ALA A 2 -24.81 17.68 2.15
C ALA A 2 -24.54 19.07 1.55
N ASP A 3 -23.83 19.88 2.32
CA ASP A 3 -23.45 21.25 1.96
C ASP A 3 -22.43 21.22 0.81
N ASN A 4 -22.89 21.57 -0.40
CA ASN A 4 -22.10 21.60 -1.63
C ASN A 4 -21.28 22.90 -1.80
N SER A 5 -21.30 23.80 -0.82
CA SER A 5 -20.62 25.10 -0.89
C SER A 5 -19.10 25.01 -1.07
N LYS A 6 -18.50 23.86 -0.73
CA LYS A 6 -17.05 23.67 -0.84
C LYS A 6 -16.58 23.32 -2.25
N SER A 7 -17.45 23.22 -3.28
CA SER A 7 -17.13 22.68 -4.62
C SER A 7 -17.00 23.67 -5.79
N MET A 8 -16.96 24.98 -5.52
CA MET A 8 -16.98 26.02 -6.55
C MET A 8 -15.63 26.74 -6.63
N MET A 9 -14.98 26.74 -7.80
CA MET A 9 -13.89 27.67 -8.14
C MET A 9 -14.53 28.76 -9.02
N GLY A 10 -15.08 29.81 -8.38
CA GLY A 10 -15.92 30.78 -9.07
C GLY A 10 -17.25 30.19 -9.59
N ASP A 11 -17.72 30.62 -10.76
CA ASP A 11 -18.97 30.15 -11.41
C ASP A 11 -18.85 28.75 -12.04
N THR A 12 -17.67 28.12 -12.00
CA THR A 12 -17.45 26.83 -12.66
C THR A 12 -17.37 25.71 -11.63
N PRO A 13 -18.19 24.64 -11.74
CA PRO A 13 -18.09 23.50 -10.85
C PRO A 13 -16.71 22.83 -10.97
N ARG A 14 -16.11 22.44 -9.85
CA ARG A 14 -14.82 21.74 -9.86
C ARG A 14 -14.89 20.49 -10.75
N ALA A 15 -13.97 20.38 -11.70
CA ALA A 15 -13.82 19.21 -12.57
C ALA A 15 -13.26 18.00 -11.81
N THR A 16 -14.09 17.32 -11.01
CA THR A 16 -13.74 16.10 -10.27
C THR A 16 -13.98 14.81 -11.06
N LYS A 17 -14.65 14.91 -12.22
CA LYS A 17 -14.99 13.77 -13.08
C LYS A 17 -14.33 13.94 -14.44
N ARG A 18 -13.80 12.83 -14.98
CA ARG A 18 -13.23 12.77 -16.33
C ARG A 18 -14.34 12.99 -17.39
N PRO A 19 -14.15 13.88 -18.37
CA PRO A 19 -15.11 14.09 -19.46
C PRO A 19 -15.30 12.84 -20.34
N ALA A 20 -16.53 12.57 -20.77
CA ALA A 20 -16.90 11.34 -21.48
C ALA A 20 -16.23 11.17 -22.87
N HIS A 21 -15.83 12.26 -23.52
CA HIS A 21 -15.19 12.23 -24.84
C HIS A 21 -13.71 11.87 -24.79
N VAL A 22 -13.09 11.86 -23.60
CA VAL A 22 -11.66 11.58 -23.43
C VAL A 22 -11.45 10.06 -23.41
N LYS A 23 -11.19 9.48 -24.58
CA LYS A 23 -10.90 8.05 -24.72
C LYS A 23 -9.43 7.74 -24.36
N PRO A 24 -9.13 6.57 -23.77
CA PRO A 24 -7.76 6.10 -23.63
C PRO A 24 -7.13 5.79 -25.02
N PRO A 25 -5.79 5.80 -25.14
CA PRO A 25 -5.11 5.46 -26.39
C PRO A 25 -5.25 3.98 -26.74
N GLU A 26 -5.01 3.64 -28.00
CA GLU A 26 -5.03 2.26 -28.49
C GLU A 26 -4.01 1.40 -27.72
N GLY A 27 -4.46 0.25 -27.19
CA GLY A 27 -3.63 -0.66 -26.39
C GLY A 27 -3.49 -0.31 -24.90
N TRP A 28 -4.17 0.73 -24.40
CA TRP A 28 -4.18 1.02 -22.96
C TRP A 28 -5.01 0.00 -22.18
N THR A 29 -4.40 -0.63 -21.19
CA THR A 29 -5.09 -1.44 -20.17
C THR A 29 -4.85 -0.87 -18.77
N ASN A 30 -5.79 -1.13 -17.87
CA ASN A 30 -5.72 -0.78 -16.45
C ASN A 30 -6.15 -1.99 -15.61
N ASP A 31 -5.70 -3.17 -16.02
CA ASP A 31 -5.86 -4.38 -15.23
C ASP A 31 -5.16 -4.20 -13.87
N PRO A 32 -5.79 -4.65 -12.77
CA PRO A 32 -5.15 -4.59 -11.47
C PRO A 32 -3.86 -5.40 -11.48
N VAL A 33 -2.86 -4.92 -10.74
CA VAL A 33 -1.67 -5.73 -10.47
C VAL A 33 -2.08 -7.05 -9.81
N PRO A 34 -1.38 -8.16 -10.11
CA PRO A 34 -1.66 -9.43 -9.47
C PRO A 34 -1.56 -9.31 -7.95
N ALA A 35 -2.32 -10.16 -7.24
CA ALA A 35 -2.26 -10.20 -5.80
C ALA A 35 -0.82 -10.50 -5.34
N PRO A 36 -0.32 -9.81 -4.30
CA PRO A 36 1.00 -10.09 -3.76
C PRO A 36 1.05 -11.52 -3.24
N GLU A 37 2.22 -12.15 -3.38
CA GLU A 37 2.47 -13.44 -2.76
C GLU A 37 2.43 -13.31 -1.24
N PRO A 38 1.97 -14.35 -0.51
CA PRO A 38 2.02 -14.35 0.94
C PRO A 38 3.47 -14.23 1.42
N LEU A 39 3.67 -13.49 2.51
CA LEU A 39 4.98 -13.42 3.17
C LEU A 39 5.36 -14.81 3.66
N LEU A 40 6.46 -15.33 3.12
CA LEU A 40 7.11 -16.53 3.64
C LEU A 40 8.14 -16.06 4.67
N GLU A 41 7.76 -16.10 5.94
CA GLU A 41 8.70 -15.93 7.04
C GLU A 41 9.48 -17.23 7.22
N ASP A 42 10.79 -17.19 6.95
CA ASP A 42 11.68 -18.26 7.40
C ASP A 42 11.68 -18.27 8.93
N LYS A 43 11.62 -19.47 9.50
CA LYS A 43 11.73 -19.63 10.95
C LYS A 43 13.07 -19.07 11.41
N ALA A 44 13.06 -18.34 12.52
CA ALA A 44 14.26 -17.73 13.06
C ALA A 44 15.35 -18.79 13.33
N GLU A 45 14.96 -19.99 13.76
CA GLU A 45 15.88 -21.10 14.04
C GLU A 45 16.61 -21.63 12.79
N ASP A 46 16.00 -21.50 11.62
CA ASP A 46 16.56 -21.96 10.34
C ASP A 46 17.50 -20.90 9.73
N GLN A 47 17.53 -19.68 10.28
CA GLN A 47 18.41 -18.61 9.86
C GLN A 47 19.73 -18.62 10.65
N PRO A 48 20.89 -18.43 10.00
CA PRO A 48 22.18 -18.44 10.68
C PRO A 48 22.22 -17.35 11.78
N GLY A 49 22.26 -17.81 13.04
CA GLY A 49 22.32 -16.96 14.22
C GLY A 49 20.96 -16.43 14.71
N GLY A 50 19.84 -17.04 14.33
CA GLY A 50 18.52 -16.60 14.82
C GLY A 50 18.07 -15.26 14.22
N ARG A 51 18.78 -14.77 13.20
CA ARG A 51 18.68 -13.39 12.73
C ARG A 51 17.67 -13.31 11.60
N ASN A 52 16.52 -12.69 11.85
CA ASN A 52 15.62 -12.29 10.77
C ASN A 52 16.07 -10.91 10.25
N PRO A 53 16.49 -10.77 8.97
CA PRO A 53 16.98 -9.51 8.42
C PRO A 53 15.88 -8.44 8.32
N VAL A 54 14.61 -8.80 8.46
CA VAL A 54 13.47 -7.87 8.55
C VAL A 54 13.21 -7.43 10.00
N ARG A 55 13.68 -8.19 10.99
CA ARG A 55 13.56 -7.88 12.43
C ARG A 55 14.91 -7.56 13.07
N TYR A 56 15.60 -6.54 12.54
CA TYR A 56 16.75 -5.96 13.23
C TYR A 56 16.27 -5.19 14.48
N GLY A 57 16.54 -5.73 15.67
CA GLY A 57 16.24 -5.08 16.96
C GLY A 57 15.42 -5.96 17.91
N ASP A 58 14.54 -6.81 17.37
CA ASP A 58 13.82 -7.82 18.16
C ASP A 58 14.76 -9.02 18.40
N TRP A 59 15.60 -8.97 19.45
CA TRP A 59 16.32 -10.17 19.87
C TRP A 59 15.46 -10.95 20.86
N GLU A 60 15.22 -12.23 20.60
CA GLU A 60 14.52 -13.09 21.54
C GLU A 60 15.49 -14.01 22.28
N LEU A 61 15.41 -14.03 23.61
CA LEU A 61 16.13 -14.98 24.45
C LEU A 61 15.11 -15.75 25.30
N LYS A 62 14.98 -17.06 25.05
CA LYS A 62 14.02 -17.95 25.74
C LYS A 62 12.56 -17.46 25.64
N GLY A 63 12.19 -16.88 24.49
CA GLY A 63 10.85 -16.34 24.25
C GLY A 63 10.57 -15.00 24.92
N LEU A 64 11.60 -14.30 25.40
CA LEU A 64 11.50 -12.94 25.90
C LEU A 64 12.15 -11.97 24.92
N ALA A 65 11.44 -10.91 24.55
CA ALA A 65 12.00 -9.82 23.74
C ALA A 65 13.02 -9.02 24.58
N ILE A 66 14.24 -8.93 24.08
CA ILE A 66 15.37 -8.19 24.65
C ILE A 66 15.78 -7.13 23.61
N ASP A 67 15.74 -5.87 24.01
CA ASP A 67 16.23 -4.72 23.23
C ASP A 67 17.04 -3.79 24.17
N PHE A 68 17.84 -2.87 23.62
CA PHE A 68 18.65 -1.90 24.36
C PHE A 68 17.84 -0.71 24.87
#